data_AF-A0A7W2AHR9-F1
#
_entry.id   AF-A0A7W2AHR9-F1
#
_cell.length_a   1.000
_cell.length_b   1.000
_cell.length_c   1.000
_cell.angle_alpha   90.00
_cell.angle_beta   90.00
_cell.angle_gamma   90.00
#
_symmetry.space_group_name_H-M   'P 1'
#
loop_
_entity.id
_entity.type
_entity.pdbx_description
1 polymer ?
#
loop_
_entity_poly.entity_id
_entity_poly.type
_entity_poly.pdbx_seq_one_letter_code
_entity_poly.pdbx_strand_id
1 'polypeptide(L)'
;MSINPLNQMEDWEKEMDNIDWKSILKDIDRALMDNLAAELGFPSFEKLEHASERVVDDYYIAHLSDGRWVWWNPVTYAKEDPLYFADKREIMAFIAKFLNLPKDRLGQLKAGLDQVIQTRRCSCCEHEFNPADPERYKWDERREQNQFCSPECAMESLMGEMKDDFL
;
A
#
# COMPACT_ATOMS: atom_id res chain seq x y z
N MET A 1 31.39 -38.34 -38.71
CA MET A 1 31.51 -37.10 -37.91
C MET A 1 30.19 -36.95 -37.15
N SER A 2 30.18 -37.34 -35.89
CA SER A 2 28.99 -37.21 -35.04
C SER A 2 29.03 -35.85 -34.36
N ILE A 3 28.05 -35.01 -34.63
CA ILE A 3 27.79 -33.78 -33.89
C ILE A 3 27.06 -34.24 -32.62
N ASN A 4 27.71 -34.18 -31.47
CA ASN A 4 27.13 -34.59 -30.20
C ASN A 4 26.09 -33.55 -29.74
N PRO A 5 24.79 -33.88 -29.68
CA PRO A 5 23.75 -32.99 -29.15
C PRO A 5 23.86 -32.76 -27.63
N LEU A 6 24.71 -33.53 -26.94
CA LEU A 6 24.96 -33.45 -25.50
C LEU A 6 25.69 -32.17 -25.07
N ASN A 7 26.56 -31.61 -25.91
CA ASN A 7 27.24 -30.34 -25.58
C ASN A 7 26.30 -29.14 -25.59
N GLN A 8 25.20 -29.19 -26.35
CA GLN A 8 24.22 -28.10 -26.35
C GLN A 8 23.38 -28.12 -25.06
N MET A 9 23.03 -29.30 -24.52
CA MET A 9 22.28 -29.38 -23.24
C MET A 9 23.11 -28.91 -22.03
N GLU A 10 24.42 -29.19 -21.98
CA GLU A 10 25.29 -28.74 -20.88
C GLU A 10 25.49 -27.21 -20.86
N ASP A 11 25.40 -26.54 -22.01
CA ASP A 11 25.47 -25.08 -22.09
C ASP A 11 24.15 -24.42 -21.65
N TRP A 12 22.99 -25.05 -21.92
CA TRP A 12 21.68 -24.57 -21.41
C TRP A 12 21.53 -24.69 -19.89
N GLU A 13 22.02 -25.78 -19.28
CA GLU A 13 21.98 -25.96 -17.82
C GLU A 13 22.87 -24.94 -17.10
N LYS A 14 24.03 -24.59 -17.67
CA LYS A 14 24.93 -23.56 -17.12
C LYS A 14 24.42 -22.13 -17.30
N GLU A 15 23.68 -21.84 -18.38
CA GLU A 15 23.02 -20.54 -18.55
C GLU A 15 21.84 -20.34 -17.60
N MET A 16 21.12 -21.42 -17.25
CA MET A 16 20.03 -21.38 -16.26
C MET A 16 20.50 -21.17 -14.81
N ASP A 17 21.71 -21.64 -14.47
CA ASP A 17 22.34 -21.45 -13.15
C ASP A 17 22.93 -20.04 -12.95
N ASN A 18 23.14 -19.27 -14.04
CA ASN A 18 23.59 -17.88 -13.98
C ASN A 18 22.44 -16.87 -13.83
N ILE A 19 21.20 -17.33 -13.88
CA ILE A 19 20.05 -16.50 -13.57
C ILE A 19 20.01 -16.37 -12.05
N ASP A 20 20.28 -15.16 -11.54
CA ASP A 20 20.11 -14.86 -10.11
C ASP A 20 18.61 -14.86 -9.77
N TRP A 21 18.07 -16.07 -9.63
CA TRP A 21 16.68 -16.32 -9.27
C TRP A 21 16.30 -15.62 -7.98
N LYS A 22 17.24 -15.36 -7.06
CA LYS A 22 16.96 -14.60 -5.84
C LYS A 22 16.75 -13.12 -6.12
N SER A 23 17.46 -12.52 -7.08
CA SER A 23 17.19 -11.14 -7.50
C SER A 23 15.84 -11.03 -8.20
N ILE A 24 15.54 -11.95 -9.12
CA ILE A 24 14.28 -11.98 -9.86
C ILE A 24 13.10 -12.19 -8.90
N LEU A 25 13.22 -13.09 -7.93
CA LEU A 25 12.18 -13.31 -6.92
C LEU A 25 11.94 -12.06 -6.07
N LYS A 26 12.99 -11.35 -5.65
CA LYS A 26 12.84 -10.08 -4.90
C LYS A 26 12.18 -8.98 -5.73
N ASP A 27 12.52 -8.91 -7.02
CA ASP A 27 11.92 -7.92 -7.93
C ASP A 27 10.45 -8.24 -8.18
N ILE A 28 10.10 -9.53 -8.29
CA ILE A 28 8.71 -10.00 -8.38
C ILE A 28 7.94 -9.66 -7.10
N ASP A 29 8.53 -9.95 -5.92
CA ASP A 29 7.91 -9.65 -4.63
C ASP A 29 7.66 -8.14 -4.49
N ARG A 30 8.63 -7.30 -4.88
CA ARG A 30 8.48 -5.84 -4.85
C ARG A 30 7.42 -5.35 -5.84
N ALA A 31 7.43 -5.84 -7.07
CA ALA A 31 6.43 -5.46 -8.08
C ALA A 31 5.02 -5.86 -7.64
N LEU A 32 4.87 -7.02 -6.98
CA LEU A 32 3.60 -7.45 -6.42
C LEU A 32 3.12 -6.49 -5.32
N MET A 33 4.03 -6.03 -4.45
CA MET A 33 3.70 -5.07 -3.40
C MET A 33 3.34 -3.69 -3.92
N ASP A 34 4.04 -3.22 -4.97
CA ASP A 34 3.71 -1.95 -5.61
C ASP A 34 2.36 -2.04 -6.37
N ASN A 35 2.00 -3.21 -6.91
CA ASN A 35 0.67 -3.43 -7.48
C ASN A 35 -0.43 -3.37 -6.41
N LEU A 36 -0.20 -3.98 -5.24
CA LEU A 36 -1.12 -3.87 -4.10
C LEU A 36 -1.32 -2.41 -3.69
N ALA A 37 -0.23 -1.65 -3.58
CA ALA A 37 -0.31 -0.24 -3.25
C ALA A 37 -1.12 0.54 -4.29
N ALA A 38 -0.85 0.31 -5.58
CA ALA A 38 -1.57 0.97 -6.66
C ALA A 38 -3.07 0.63 -6.67
N GLU A 39 -3.44 -0.62 -6.42
CA GLU A 39 -4.83 -1.06 -6.29
C GLU A 39 -5.55 -0.33 -5.15
N LEU A 40 -4.86 -0.12 -4.03
CA LEU A 40 -5.36 0.61 -2.87
C LEU A 40 -5.26 2.14 -3.02
N GLY A 41 -4.77 2.64 -4.15
CA GLY A 41 -4.67 4.06 -4.46
C GLY A 41 -3.43 4.76 -3.91
N PHE A 42 -2.42 4.03 -3.42
CA PHE A 42 -1.17 4.57 -2.91
C PHE A 42 -0.08 4.60 -3.98
N PRO A 43 0.85 5.57 -3.91
CA PRO A 43 1.90 5.71 -4.94
C PRO A 43 3.04 4.69 -4.78
N SER A 44 3.15 4.03 -3.63
CA SER A 44 4.15 3.00 -3.36
C SER A 44 3.74 2.12 -2.18
N PHE A 45 4.34 0.93 -2.10
CA PHE A 45 4.14 0.04 -0.95
C PHE A 45 4.51 0.68 0.39
N GLU A 46 5.62 1.42 0.45
CA GLU A 46 6.05 2.13 1.66
C GLU A 46 4.98 3.13 2.14
N LYS A 47 4.33 3.83 1.20
CA LYS A 47 3.26 4.79 1.54
C LYS A 47 1.98 4.10 2.01
N LEU A 48 1.65 2.94 1.44
CA LEU A 48 0.57 2.09 1.95
C LEU A 48 0.87 1.59 3.37
N GLU A 49 2.09 1.10 3.61
CA GLU A 49 2.51 0.58 4.92
C GLU A 49 2.47 1.67 5.99
N HIS A 50 2.99 2.88 5.70
CA HIS A 50 2.94 4.02 6.62
C HIS A 50 1.52 4.57 6.89
N ALA A 51 0.56 4.27 6.01
CA ALA A 51 -0.83 4.65 6.19
C ALA A 51 -1.65 3.55 6.89
N SER A 52 -1.05 2.38 7.11
CA SER A 52 -1.74 1.20 7.62
C SER A 52 -1.32 0.86 9.04
N GLU A 53 -2.21 0.21 9.78
CA GLU A 53 -1.93 -0.34 11.10
C GLU A 53 -1.91 -1.87 11.04
N ARG A 54 -0.88 -2.47 11.63
CA ARG A 54 -0.77 -3.93 11.68
C ARG A 54 -1.66 -4.49 12.77
N VAL A 55 -2.44 -5.52 12.43
CA VAL A 55 -3.37 -6.17 13.36
C VAL A 55 -2.83 -7.50 13.87
N VAL A 56 -2.46 -8.43 12.99
CA VAL A 56 -2.06 -9.81 13.34
C VAL A 56 -1.44 -10.51 12.14
N ASP A 57 -0.39 -11.33 12.33
CA ASP A 57 0.20 -12.17 11.26
C ASP A 57 0.37 -11.45 9.91
N ASP A 58 0.88 -10.21 9.97
CA ASP A 58 1.09 -9.32 8.83
C ASP A 58 -0.18 -8.93 8.05
N TYR A 59 -1.35 -9.13 8.63
CA TYR A 59 -2.57 -8.43 8.20
C TYR A 59 -2.58 -7.01 8.72
N TYR A 60 -2.88 -6.11 7.80
CA TYR A 60 -2.95 -4.68 8.00
C TYR A 60 -4.35 -4.15 7.73
N ILE A 61 -4.61 -2.98 8.29
CA ILE A 61 -5.81 -2.19 8.00
C ILE A 61 -5.43 -0.78 7.60
N ALA A 62 -6.19 -0.20 6.67
CA ALA A 62 -6.17 1.23 6.40
C ALA A 62 -7.60 1.77 6.33
N HIS A 63 -7.76 3.03 6.72
CA HIS A 63 -9.02 3.76 6.63
C HIS A 63 -8.91 4.78 5.51
N LEU A 64 -9.58 4.53 4.40
CA LEU A 64 -9.42 5.24 3.13
C LEU A 64 -10.09 6.62 3.15
N SER A 65 -9.74 7.48 2.19
CA SER A 65 -10.28 8.83 2.10
C SER A 65 -11.79 8.87 1.86
N ASP A 66 -12.35 7.83 1.24
CA ASP A 66 -13.78 7.68 0.99
C ASP A 66 -14.56 7.10 2.19
N GLY A 67 -13.88 6.82 3.31
CA GLY A 67 -14.45 6.29 4.55
C GLY A 67 -14.54 4.77 4.62
N ARG A 68 -14.17 4.06 3.54
CA ARG A 68 -14.07 2.59 3.57
C ARG A 68 -12.85 2.15 4.36
N TRP A 69 -12.94 0.95 4.90
CA TRP A 69 -11.83 0.27 5.53
C TRP A 69 -11.33 -0.83 4.60
N VAL A 70 -10.02 -1.02 4.54
CA VAL A 70 -9.41 -2.11 3.81
C VAL A 70 -8.65 -3.02 4.75
N TRP A 71 -8.77 -4.33 4.55
CA TRP A 71 -8.01 -5.39 5.20
C TRP A 71 -7.15 -6.08 4.15
N TRP A 72 -5.84 -6.12 4.37
CA TRP A 72 -4.89 -6.61 3.38
C TRP A 72 -3.70 -7.30 4.04
N ASN A 73 -2.99 -8.14 3.29
CA ASN A 73 -1.79 -8.82 3.76
C ASN A 73 -0.80 -8.98 2.60
N PRO A 74 0.44 -8.47 2.72
CA PRO A 74 1.41 -8.52 1.63
C PRO A 74 1.82 -9.96 1.27
N VAL A 75 1.79 -10.88 2.24
CA VAL A 75 2.20 -12.27 2.06
C VAL A 75 1.12 -13.10 1.35
N THR A 76 -0.16 -12.84 1.63
CA THR A 76 -1.28 -13.58 1.01
C THR A 76 -1.82 -12.94 -0.25
N TYR A 77 -1.44 -11.69 -0.57
CA TYR A 77 -1.96 -10.93 -1.72
C TYR A 77 -1.84 -11.65 -3.07
N ALA A 78 -0.82 -12.49 -3.26
CA ALA A 78 -0.69 -13.31 -4.48
C ALA A 78 -1.87 -14.29 -4.70
N LYS A 79 -2.70 -14.53 -3.68
CA LYS A 79 -3.81 -15.49 -3.69
C LYS A 79 -5.12 -14.91 -3.18
N GLU A 80 -5.08 -13.82 -2.42
CA GLU A 80 -6.22 -13.22 -1.74
C GLU A 80 -6.25 -11.72 -2.00
N ASP A 81 -7.33 -11.23 -2.60
CA ASP A 81 -7.52 -9.80 -2.82
C ASP A 81 -7.79 -9.07 -1.48
N PRO A 82 -7.47 -7.77 -1.40
CA PRO A 82 -7.86 -6.92 -0.27
C PRO A 82 -9.37 -6.92 -0.07
N LEU A 83 -9.80 -6.97 1.19
CA LEU A 83 -11.21 -6.92 1.55
C LEU A 83 -11.60 -5.50 1.97
N TYR A 84 -12.71 -5.03 1.43
CA TYR A 84 -13.23 -3.70 1.70
C TYR A 84 -14.48 -3.78 2.57
N PHE A 85 -14.59 -2.83 3.50
CA PHE A 85 -15.71 -2.70 4.42
C PHE A 85 -16.23 -1.26 4.38
N ALA A 86 -17.55 -1.10 4.38
CA ALA A 86 -18.16 0.22 4.24
C ALA A 86 -17.95 1.09 5.47
N ASP A 87 -17.86 0.47 6.65
CA ASP A 87 -17.70 1.19 7.91
C ASP A 87 -16.92 0.40 8.96
N LYS A 88 -16.62 1.11 10.06
CA LYS A 88 -15.88 0.58 11.21
C LYS A 88 -16.55 -0.62 11.87
N ARG A 89 -17.89 -0.71 11.87
CA ARG A 89 -18.61 -1.81 12.52
C ARG A 89 -18.43 -3.10 11.73
N GLU A 90 -18.49 -3.01 10.40
CA GLU A 90 -18.29 -4.15 9.51
C GLU A 90 -16.89 -4.75 9.66
N ILE A 91 -15.83 -3.92 9.58
CA ILE A 91 -14.46 -4.41 9.74
C ILE A 91 -14.20 -4.94 11.16
N MET A 92 -14.76 -4.30 12.19
CA MET A 92 -14.63 -4.79 13.57
C MET A 92 -15.27 -6.17 13.74
N ALA A 93 -16.45 -6.39 13.16
CA ALA A 93 -17.13 -7.67 13.18
C ALA A 93 -16.35 -8.74 12.41
N PHE A 94 -15.76 -8.37 11.27
CA PHE A 94 -14.90 -9.25 10.47
C PHE A 94 -13.66 -9.68 11.27
N ILE A 95 -12.88 -8.73 11.81
CA ILE A 95 -11.66 -9.02 12.57
C ILE A 95 -11.99 -9.88 13.81
N ALA A 96 -13.05 -9.53 14.53
CA ALA A 96 -13.47 -10.30 15.70
C ALA A 96 -13.82 -11.75 15.35
N LYS A 97 -14.48 -11.98 14.21
CA LYS A 97 -14.79 -13.32 13.72
C LYS A 97 -13.54 -14.06 13.23
N PHE A 98 -12.70 -13.39 12.44
CA PHE A 98 -11.48 -13.95 11.87
C PHE A 98 -10.52 -14.44 12.95
N LEU A 99 -10.32 -13.64 14.00
CA LEU A 99 -9.46 -13.96 15.13
C LEU A 99 -10.14 -14.73 16.26
N ASN A 100 -11.43 -15.05 16.10
CA ASN A 100 -12.24 -15.69 17.14
C ASN A 100 -12.12 -14.97 18.50
N LEU A 101 -12.22 -13.62 18.49
CA LEU A 101 -11.99 -12.80 19.66
C LEU A 101 -13.10 -13.00 20.71
N PRO A 102 -12.74 -13.15 22.00
CA PRO A 102 -13.72 -13.17 23.06
C PRO A 102 -14.30 -11.75 23.30
N LYS A 103 -15.52 -11.69 23.85
CA LYS A 103 -16.30 -10.44 23.96
C LYS A 103 -15.57 -9.33 24.74
N ASP A 104 -14.76 -9.69 25.72
CA ASP A 104 -13.95 -8.78 26.54
C ASP A 104 -12.83 -8.08 25.75
N ARG A 105 -12.39 -8.65 24.62
CA ARG A 105 -11.37 -8.08 23.73
C ARG A 105 -11.93 -7.14 22.66
N LEU A 106 -13.25 -7.12 22.45
CA LEU A 106 -13.89 -6.23 21.48
C LEU A 106 -13.67 -4.74 21.81
N GLY A 107 -13.61 -4.39 23.10
CA GLY A 107 -13.30 -3.02 23.52
C GLY A 107 -11.89 -2.57 23.10
N GLN A 108 -10.91 -3.48 23.19
CA GLN A 108 -9.53 -3.21 22.77
C GLN A 108 -9.43 -3.07 21.25
N LEU A 109 -10.10 -3.96 20.50
CA LEU A 109 -10.19 -3.85 19.04
C LEU A 109 -10.82 -2.51 18.63
N LYS A 110 -11.94 -2.13 19.25
CA LYS A 110 -12.58 -0.84 18.97
C LYS A 110 -11.63 0.33 19.21
N ALA A 111 -10.91 0.31 20.33
CA ALA A 111 -9.96 1.36 20.70
C ALA A 111 -8.77 1.43 19.72
N GLY A 112 -8.23 0.28 19.29
CA GLY A 112 -7.20 0.24 18.25
C GLY A 112 -7.71 0.82 16.93
N LEU A 113 -8.89 0.40 16.49
CA LEU A 113 -9.55 0.99 15.31
C LEU A 113 -9.90 2.47 15.48
N ASP A 114 -9.96 3.03 16.70
CA ASP A 114 -10.21 4.48 16.91
C ASP A 114 -8.92 5.30 16.70
N GLN A 115 -7.75 4.64 16.68
CA GLN A 115 -6.44 5.28 16.51
C GLN A 115 -5.98 5.30 15.05
N VAL A 116 -6.56 4.45 14.19
CA VAL A 116 -6.23 4.39 12.77
C VAL A 116 -6.61 5.70 12.11
N ILE A 117 -5.63 6.39 11.55
CA ILE A 117 -5.81 7.66 10.86
C ILE A 117 -6.55 7.42 9.54
N GLN A 118 -7.58 8.21 9.29
CA GLN A 118 -8.19 8.25 7.96
C GLN A 118 -7.25 8.96 6.99
N THR A 119 -6.96 8.31 5.87
CA THR A 119 -6.17 8.88 4.79
C THR A 119 -6.94 9.98 4.06
N ARG A 120 -6.24 10.67 3.16
CA ARG A 120 -6.82 11.67 2.27
C ARG A 120 -6.38 11.42 0.86
N ARG A 121 -7.21 11.84 -0.08
CA ARG A 121 -6.89 11.83 -1.51
C ARG A 121 -6.24 13.16 -1.90
N CYS A 122 -5.09 13.08 -2.56
CA CYS A 122 -4.37 14.26 -3.06
C CYS A 122 -5.18 14.97 -4.15
N SER A 123 -5.37 16.28 -4.04
CA SER A 123 -6.09 17.06 -5.06
C SER A 123 -5.33 17.20 -6.38
N CYS A 124 -4.03 16.91 -6.42
CA CYS A 124 -3.20 17.01 -7.62
C CYS A 124 -3.03 15.66 -8.34
N CYS A 125 -2.58 14.62 -7.62
CA CYS A 125 -2.25 13.32 -8.22
C CYS A 125 -3.25 12.22 -7.88
N GLU A 126 -4.30 12.54 -7.13
CA GLU A 126 -5.37 11.62 -6.74
C GLU A 126 -4.97 10.40 -5.89
N HIS A 127 -3.71 10.28 -5.49
CA HIS A 127 -3.26 9.21 -4.60
C HIS A 127 -3.74 9.40 -3.15
N GLU A 128 -3.97 8.30 -2.47
CA GLU A 128 -4.13 8.22 -1.02
C GLU A 128 -2.82 8.60 -0.31
N PHE A 129 -2.94 9.34 0.79
CA PHE A 129 -1.82 9.70 1.65
C PHE A 129 -2.24 9.80 3.12
N ASN A 130 -1.31 9.52 4.02
CA ASN A 130 -1.49 9.75 5.45
C ASN A 130 -1.32 11.24 5.79
N PRO A 131 -2.38 11.97 6.18
CA PRO A 131 -2.28 13.40 6.50
C PRO A 131 -1.52 13.68 7.80
N ALA A 132 -1.29 12.66 8.62
CA ALA A 132 -0.53 12.74 9.86
C ALA A 132 0.88 12.14 9.75
N ASP A 133 1.35 11.83 8.54
CA ASP A 133 2.73 11.40 8.29
C ASP A 133 3.72 12.44 8.88
N PRO A 134 4.60 12.04 9.83
CA PRO A 134 5.55 12.95 10.46
C PRO A 134 6.47 13.67 9.47
N GLU A 135 6.75 13.05 8.31
CA GLU A 135 7.58 13.65 7.26
C GLU A 135 6.92 14.89 6.65
N ARG A 136 5.58 15.04 6.77
CA ARG A 136 4.88 16.24 6.32
C ARG A 136 5.28 17.50 7.09
N TYR A 137 5.60 17.39 8.37
CA TYR A 137 6.00 18.56 9.16
C TYR A 137 7.25 19.24 8.62
N LYS A 138 8.06 18.54 7.82
CA LYS A 138 9.26 19.10 7.20
C LYS A 138 8.95 20.16 6.13
N TRP A 139 7.75 20.14 5.53
CA TRP A 139 7.39 21.04 4.43
C TRP A 139 6.04 21.74 4.61
N ASP A 140 5.14 21.20 5.44
CA ASP A 140 3.81 21.74 5.75
C ASP A 140 3.61 21.85 7.27
N GLU A 141 4.54 22.53 7.95
CA GLU A 141 4.54 22.67 9.42
C GLU A 141 3.22 23.22 9.96
N ARG A 142 2.62 24.17 9.23
CA ARG A 142 1.35 24.81 9.60
C ARG A 142 0.12 24.03 9.16
N ARG A 143 0.29 22.91 8.44
CA ARG A 143 -0.79 22.08 7.89
C ARG A 143 -1.77 22.86 7.00
N GLU A 144 -1.25 23.86 6.31
CA GLU A 144 -2.01 24.71 5.37
C GLU A 144 -2.21 23.98 4.03
N GLN A 145 -1.32 23.05 3.67
CA GLN A 145 -1.32 22.29 2.41
C GLN A 145 -1.92 20.88 2.57
N ASN A 146 -2.93 20.78 3.43
CA ASN A 146 -3.55 19.54 3.89
C ASN A 146 -4.34 18.74 2.81
N GLN A 147 -4.35 19.24 1.57
CA GLN A 147 -5.00 18.66 0.39
C GLN A 147 -4.00 18.02 -0.58
N PHE A 148 -2.69 18.20 -0.37
CA PHE A 148 -1.64 17.66 -1.24
C PHE A 148 -0.79 16.63 -0.50
N CYS A 149 -0.34 15.58 -1.18
CA CYS A 149 0.50 14.54 -0.59
C CYS A 149 1.98 14.93 -0.46
N SER A 150 2.44 15.92 -1.23
CA SER A 150 3.84 16.35 -1.29
C SER A 150 3.97 17.84 -1.67
N PRO A 151 5.13 18.47 -1.44
CA PRO A 151 5.37 19.85 -1.86
C PRO A 151 5.37 20.00 -3.39
N GLU A 152 5.77 18.97 -4.13
CA GLU A 152 5.72 18.96 -5.61
C GLU A 152 4.27 19.06 -6.09
N CYS A 153 3.36 18.25 -5.54
CA CYS A 153 1.94 18.32 -5.87
C CYS A 153 1.31 19.67 -5.50
N ALA A 154 1.70 20.26 -4.37
CA ALA A 154 1.22 21.59 -3.99
C ALA A 154 1.68 22.66 -4.98
N MET A 155 2.95 22.62 -5.40
CA MET A 155 3.51 23.55 -6.38
C MET A 155 2.89 23.37 -7.76
N GLU A 156 2.68 22.13 -8.21
CA GLU A 156 2.08 21.81 -9.50
C GLU A 156 0.65 22.34 -9.60
N SER A 157 -0.15 22.17 -8.55
CA SER A 157 -1.51 22.71 -8.49
C SER A 157 -1.54 24.24 -8.62
N LEU A 158 -0.66 24.94 -7.91
CA LEU A 158 -0.55 26.40 -8.01
C LEU A 158 -0.14 26.86 -9.41
N MET A 159 0.79 26.15 -10.06
CA MET A 159 1.20 26.46 -11.42
C MET A 159 0.10 26.16 -12.46
N GLY A 160 -0.73 25.15 -12.21
CA GLY A 160 -1.91 24.83 -13.03
C GLY A 160 -2.93 25.95 -12.99
N GLU A 161 -3.33 26.38 -11.78
CA GLU A 161 -4.29 27.47 -11.58
C GLU A 161 -3.84 28.78 -12.25
N MET A 162 -2.55 29.11 -12.13
CA MET A 162 -2.01 30.30 -12.79
C MET A 162 -2.08 30.21 -14.32
N LYS A 163 -1.90 29.04 -14.92
CA LYS A 163 -1.97 28.88 -16.39
C LYS A 163 -3.39 29.03 -16.92
N ASP A 164 -4.37 28.53 -16.16
CA ASP A 164 -5.78 28.62 -16.54
C ASP A 164 -6.30 30.07 -16.41
N ASP A 165 -5.75 30.87 -15.50
CA ASP A 165 -6.09 32.30 -15.34
C ASP A 165 -5.55 33.22 -16.47
N PHE A 166 -4.61 32.74 -17.29
CA PHE A 166 -4.06 33.48 -18.44
C PHE A 166 -4.69 33.10 -19.79
N LEU A 167 -5.66 32.18 -19.81
CA LEU A 167 -6.42 31.76 -21.01
C LEU A 167 -7.83 32.37 -21.02
#